data_AF-S9RQV8-F1
#
_entry.id   AF-S9RQV8-F1
#
_cell.length_a   1.000
_cell.length_b   1.000
_cell.length_c   1.000
_cell.angle_alpha   90.00
_cell.angle_beta   90.00
_cell.angle_gamma   90.00
#
_symmetry.space_group_name_H-M   'P 1'
#
loop_
_entity.id
_entity.type
_entity.pdbx_description
1 polymer ?
#
loop_
_entity_poly.entity_id
_entity_poly.type
_entity_poly.pdbx_seq_one_letter_code
_entity_poly.pdbx_strand_id
1 'polypeptide(L)'
;MQKIAALKQLGLSLEEIQEVIDLYFQDAETHLAGKQKVIDILNEQLAKTDTQIDELSRFRSDLIRNIRHMEQLYEEAKPKKRA
;
A
#
# COMPACT_ATOMS: atom_id res chain seq x y z
N MET A 1 -25.74 9.91 -5.00
CA MET A 1 -24.73 10.55 -4.12
C MET A 1 -24.25 9.64 -2.99
N GLN A 2 -25.12 9.10 -2.12
CA GLN A 2 -24.69 8.30 -0.95
C GLN A 2 -23.85 7.04 -1.28
N LYS A 3 -24.10 6.38 -2.43
CA LYS A 3 -23.41 5.14 -2.81
C LYS A 3 -21.95 5.34 -3.30
N ILE A 4 -21.67 6.42 -4.04
CA ILE A 4 -20.29 6.78 -4.46
C ILE A 4 -19.46 7.14 -3.23
N ALA A 5 -20.05 7.85 -2.27
CA ALA A 5 -19.39 8.13 -1.00
C ALA A 5 -19.02 6.86 -0.24
N ALA A 6 -19.89 5.84 -0.25
CA ALA A 6 -19.59 4.54 0.36
C ALA A 6 -18.41 3.83 -0.34
N LEU A 7 -18.35 3.84 -1.68
CA LEU A 7 -17.20 3.25 -2.42
C LEU A 7 -15.90 4.03 -2.17
N LYS A 8 -15.97 5.36 -2.07
CA LYS A 8 -14.81 6.18 -1.67
C LYS A 8 -14.35 5.89 -0.24
N GLN A 9 -15.27 5.64 0.68
CA GLN A 9 -14.93 5.23 2.05
C GLN A 9 -14.22 3.88 2.11
N LEU A 10 -14.43 3.01 1.12
CA LEU A 10 -13.73 1.73 0.98
C LEU A 10 -12.34 1.88 0.35
N GLY A 11 -11.91 3.09 -0.02
CA GLY A 11 -10.58 3.36 -0.55
C GLY A 11 -10.46 3.28 -2.07
N LEU A 12 -11.57 3.10 -2.80
CA LEU A 12 -11.55 3.03 -4.25
C LEU A 12 -11.23 4.40 -4.88
N SER A 13 -10.41 4.38 -5.93
CA SER A 13 -10.12 5.51 -6.80
C SER A 13 -11.35 5.91 -7.63
N LEU A 14 -11.31 7.09 -8.24
CA LEU A 14 -12.40 7.50 -9.14
C LEU A 14 -12.46 6.64 -10.40
N GLU A 15 -11.33 6.16 -10.92
CA GLU A 15 -11.30 5.23 -12.05
C GLU A 15 -11.94 3.88 -11.69
N GLU A 16 -11.54 3.30 -10.54
CA GLU A 16 -12.10 2.02 -10.07
C GLU A 16 -13.59 2.13 -9.76
N ILE A 17 -14.03 3.26 -9.21
CA ILE A 17 -15.46 3.52 -9.00
C ILE A 17 -16.20 3.52 -10.33
N GLN A 18 -15.66 4.14 -11.38
CA GLN A 18 -16.26 4.18 -12.71
C GLN A 18 -16.44 2.77 -13.29
N GLU A 19 -15.48 1.86 -13.05
CA GLU A 19 -15.55 0.46 -13.53
C GLU A 19 -16.65 -0.37 -12.86
N VAL A 20 -17.03 -0.03 -11.63
CA VAL A 20 -18.02 -0.79 -10.86
C VAL A 20 -19.37 -0.09 -10.80
N ILE A 21 -19.44 1.19 -11.15
CA ILE A 21 -20.67 1.99 -11.06
C ILE A 21 -21.77 1.41 -11.96
N ASP A 22 -21.47 0.83 -13.11
CA ASP A 22 -22.52 0.29 -13.97
C ASP A 22 -23.05 -1.06 -13.45
N LEU A 23 -22.18 -1.89 -12.85
CA LEU A 23 -22.54 -3.21 -12.31
C LEU A 23 -23.20 -3.14 -10.92
N TYR A 24 -22.85 -2.13 -10.12
CA TYR A 24 -23.39 -1.97 -8.76
C TYR A 24 -24.76 -1.26 -8.74
N PHE A 25 -25.15 -0.65 -9.86
CA PHE A 25 -26.35 0.19 -10.00
C PHE A 25 -27.45 -0.45 -10.86
N GLN A 26 -27.27 -1.68 -11.34
CA GLN A 26 -28.30 -2.47 -12.03
C GLN A 26 -29.18 -3.29 -11.04
N ASP A 27 -30.19 -4.01 -11.58
CA ASP A 27 -31.26 -4.70 -10.83
C ASP A 27 -30.77 -5.77 -9.83
N ALA A 28 -31.66 -6.25 -8.95
CA ALA A 28 -31.35 -7.08 -7.78
C ALA A 28 -30.43 -8.31 -8.03
N GLU A 29 -30.49 -8.93 -9.21
CA GLU A 29 -29.62 -10.06 -9.59
C GLU A 29 -28.17 -9.62 -9.89
N THR A 30 -27.95 -8.40 -10.39
CA THR A 30 -26.63 -7.83 -10.69
C THR A 30 -25.90 -7.32 -9.45
N HIS A 31 -26.62 -7.15 -8.33
CA HIS A 31 -26.06 -6.61 -7.09
C HIS A 31 -24.98 -7.51 -6.47
N LEU A 32 -25.07 -8.83 -6.68
CA LEU A 32 -24.04 -9.77 -6.24
C LEU A 32 -22.77 -9.65 -7.08
N ALA A 33 -22.89 -9.49 -8.39
CA ALA A 33 -21.77 -9.29 -9.31
C ALA A 33 -21.02 -7.98 -9.01
N GLY A 34 -21.75 -6.89 -8.74
CA GLY A 34 -21.15 -5.64 -8.29
C GLY A 34 -20.35 -5.79 -6.99
N LYS A 35 -20.89 -6.51 -6.00
CA LYS A 35 -20.17 -6.79 -4.73
C LYS A 35 -18.91 -7.62 -4.95
N GLN A 36 -18.99 -8.65 -5.79
CA GLN A 36 -17.82 -9.46 -6.12
C GLN A 36 -16.73 -8.61 -6.77
N LYS A 37 -17.08 -7.75 -7.72
CA LYS A 37 -16.11 -6.84 -8.37
C LYS A 37 -15.45 -5.87 -7.38
N VAL A 38 -16.20 -5.33 -6.40
CA VAL A 38 -15.61 -4.51 -5.33
C VAL A 38 -14.61 -5.33 -4.50
N ILE A 39 -14.95 -6.57 -4.14
CA ILE A 39 -14.06 -7.46 -3.40
C ILE A 39 -12.79 -7.74 -4.21
N ASP A 40 -12.90 -7.98 -5.51
CA ASP A 40 -11.76 -8.25 -6.38
C ASP A 40 -10.80 -7.05 -6.44
N ILE A 41 -11.33 -5.82 -6.57
CA ILE A 41 -10.54 -4.58 -6.53
C ILE A 41 -9.82 -4.43 -5.19
N LEU A 42 -10.52 -4.65 -4.08
CA LEU A 42 -9.93 -4.54 -2.74
C LEU A 42 -8.81 -5.57 -2.53
N ASN A 43 -8.98 -6.80 -3.03
CA ASN A 43 -7.95 -7.83 -2.97
C ASN A 43 -6.71 -7.46 -3.81
N GLU A 44 -6.90 -6.88 -4.99
CA GLU A 44 -5.79 -6.42 -5.84
C GLU A 44 -5.01 -5.28 -5.17
N GLN A 45 -5.72 -4.29 -4.61
CA GLN A 45 -5.11 -3.21 -3.85
C GLN A 45 -4.35 -3.70 -2.62
N LEU A 46 -4.92 -4.69 -1.90
CA LEU A 46 -4.26 -5.31 -0.75
C LEU A 46 -2.96 -5.99 -1.17
N ALA A 47 -2.99 -6.82 -2.20
CA ALA A 47 -1.79 -7.51 -2.69
C ALA A 47 -0.69 -6.53 -3.15
N LYS A 48 -1.07 -5.45 -3.82
CA LYS A 48 -0.15 -4.36 -4.20
C LYS A 48 0.44 -3.67 -2.98
N THR A 49 -0.39 -3.38 -1.98
CA THR A 49 0.02 -2.74 -0.73
C THR A 49 1.00 -3.63 0.04
N ASP A 50 0.70 -4.92 0.16
CA ASP A 50 1.58 -5.89 0.82
C ASP A 50 2.95 -5.97 0.13
N THR A 51 2.96 -5.97 -1.20
CA THR A 51 4.20 -5.90 -1.99
C THR A 51 5.02 -4.64 -1.67
N GLN A 52 4.36 -3.48 -1.60
CA GLN A 52 5.02 -2.21 -1.26
C GLN A 52 5.56 -2.21 0.19
N ILE A 53 4.83 -2.80 1.14
CA ILE A 53 5.28 -2.97 2.52
C ILE A 53 6.54 -3.83 2.58
N ASP A 54 6.58 -4.93 1.83
CA ASP A 54 7.73 -5.81 1.75
C ASP A 54 8.96 -5.10 1.18
N GLU A 55 8.78 -4.35 0.09
CA GLU A 55 9.84 -3.54 -0.52
C GLU A 55 10.39 -2.49 0.45
N LEU A 56 9.50 -1.74 1.11
CA LEU A 56 9.87 -0.73 2.11
C LEU A 56 10.57 -1.37 3.31
N SER A 57 10.14 -2.56 3.73
CA SER A 57 10.75 -3.29 4.85
C SER A 57 12.17 -3.77 4.51
N ARG A 58 12.39 -4.22 3.28
CA ARG A 58 13.73 -4.57 2.77
C ARG A 58 14.62 -3.32 2.72
N PHE A 59 14.12 -2.24 2.12
CA PHE A 59 14.84 -0.97 2.04
C PHE A 59 15.22 -0.43 3.42
N ARG A 60 14.29 -0.46 4.39
CA ARG A 60 14.57 -0.09 5.79
C ARG A 60 15.70 -0.94 6.38
N SER A 61 15.71 -2.24 6.12
CA SER A 61 16.75 -3.14 6.61
C SER A 61 18.12 -2.81 6.01
N ASP A 62 18.16 -2.48 4.72
CA ASP A 62 19.37 -2.01 4.04
C ASP A 62 19.89 -0.71 4.64
N LEU A 63 19.01 0.26 4.90
CA LEU A 63 19.38 1.52 5.55
C LEU A 63 20.01 1.27 6.92
N ILE A 64 19.40 0.42 7.76
CA ILE A 64 19.95 0.09 9.08
C ILE A 64 21.34 -0.52 8.98
N ARG A 65 21.54 -1.46 8.03
CA ARG A 65 22.85 -2.08 7.80
C ARG A 65 23.88 -1.03 7.39
N ASN A 66 23.53 -0.17 6.44
CA ASN A 66 24.44 0.85 5.93
C ASN A 66 24.79 1.89 7.00
N ILE A 67 23.81 2.30 7.82
CA ILE A 67 24.04 3.21 8.96
C ILE A 67 25.07 2.59 9.92
N ARG A 68 24.87 1.35 10.36
CA ARG A 68 25.81 0.67 11.27
C ARG A 68 27.21 0.56 10.68
N HIS A 69 27.31 0.24 9.39
CA HIS A 69 28.60 0.17 8.71
C HIS A 69 29.30 1.53 8.71
N MET A 70 28.57 2.61 8.40
CA MET A 70 29.13 3.97 8.43
C MET A 70 29.50 4.43 9.84
N GLU A 71 28.71 4.08 10.86
CA GLU A 71 29.04 4.34 12.26
C GLU A 71 30.36 3.64 12.67
N GLN A 72 30.56 2.38 12.26
CA GLN A 72 31.81 1.66 12.51
C GLN A 72 33.01 2.35 11.84
N LEU A 73 32.91 2.66 10.55
CA LEU A 73 33.97 3.37 9.82
C LEU A 73 34.29 4.73 10.46
N TYR A 74 33.26 5.43 10.96
CA TYR A 74 33.44 6.69 11.66
C TYR A 74 34.19 6.54 12.99
N GLU A 75 33.86 5.52 13.80
CA GLU A 75 34.59 5.24 15.04
C GLU A 75 36.04 4.79 14.79
N GLU A 76 36.29 4.03 13.72
CA GLU A 76 37.65 3.63 13.33
C GLU A 76 38.50 4.83 12.88
N ALA A 77 37.89 5.79 12.18
CA ALA A 77 38.55 7.00 11.71
C ALA A 77 38.72 8.09 12.78
N LYS A 78 38.03 7.97 13.93
CA LYS A 78 38.11 8.96 15.00
C LYS A 78 39.52 8.99 15.61
N PRO A 79 40.16 10.17 15.69
CA PRO A 79 41.47 10.28 16.32
C PRO A 79 41.37 9.96 17.81
N LYS A 80 42.17 9.01 18.31
CA LYS A 80 42.31 8.78 19.75
C LYS A 80 42.83 10.06 20.40
N LYS A 81 42.02 10.69 21.27
CA LYS A 81 42.51 11.75 22.15
C LYS A 81 43.72 11.19 22.91
N ARG A 82 44.90 11.76 22.66
CA ARG A 82 46.07 11.54 23.51
C ARG A 82 45.72 12.13 24.88
N ALA A 83 45.71 11.27 25.90
CA ALA A 83 45.53 11.65 27.29
C ALA A 83 46.71 12.51 27.77
#